data_AF-A0A9X4NI57-F1
#
_entry.id   AF-A0A9X4NI57-F1
#
_cell.length_a   1.000
_cell.length_b   1.000
_cell.length_c   1.000
_cell.angle_alpha   90.00
_cell.angle_beta   90.00
_cell.angle_gamma   90.00
#
_symmetry.space_group_name_H-M   'P 1'
#
loop_
_entity.id
_entity.type
_entity.pdbx_description
1 polymer ?
#
loop_
_entity_poly.entity_id
_entity_poly.type
_entity_poly.pdbx_seq_one_letter_code
_entity_poly.pdbx_strand_id
1 'polypeptide(L)'
;MGTRAAIFKEQIDGTYQGIYVALDGGIANTGITLAQHYSEEEKIQKLIDQGFPLRSLGSEVRTLNFDTDEELWAAYSKDLKKLGLLGFDAELPYSSTYIPAGNEPLFEGEIFLAQNLEEIRTFNYLTINKNGEIQGFNDSNIRPRTNWSLSAKEGWVKNPVTLEKHPFTPYRGSDNNGYLYAQQIGGEWLVSVMDKKGEMSEFKPLRPKVQKILREQNLQITSERILLPSNSSVIEILNEQEKENEMNN
;
A
#
# COMPACT_ATOMS: atom_id res chain seq x y z
N MET A 1 -4.95 16.87 3.55
CA MET A 1 -5.17 15.51 4.08
C MET A 1 -4.82 14.54 2.96
N GLY A 2 -3.91 13.60 3.21
CA GLY A 2 -3.62 12.56 2.23
C GLY A 2 -4.78 11.56 2.11
N THR A 3 -5.01 11.08 0.90
CA THR A 3 -5.93 9.96 0.65
C THR A 3 -5.25 8.68 1.10
N ARG A 4 -5.94 7.84 1.87
CA ARG A 4 -5.41 6.56 2.37
C ARG A 4 -5.99 5.39 1.59
N ALA A 5 -5.28 4.28 1.58
CA ALA A 5 -5.73 3.04 0.96
C ALA A 5 -5.31 1.81 1.75
N ALA A 6 -6.04 0.71 1.52
CA ALA A 6 -5.57 -0.63 1.85
C ALA A 6 -5.38 -1.42 0.54
N ILE A 7 -4.27 -2.14 0.46
CA ILE A 7 -3.90 -2.95 -0.71
C ILE A 7 -3.89 -4.40 -0.27
N PHE A 8 -4.65 -5.25 -0.95
CA PHE A 8 -4.75 -6.67 -0.68
C PHE A 8 -4.25 -7.49 -1.87
N LYS A 9 -3.80 -8.70 -1.58
CA LYS A 9 -3.47 -9.73 -2.57
C LYS A 9 -4.06 -11.07 -2.12
N GLU A 10 -4.76 -11.71 -3.06
CA GLU A 10 -5.36 -13.02 -2.89
C GLU A 10 -4.27 -14.08 -2.67
N GLN A 11 -4.58 -15.04 -1.80
CA GLN A 11 -3.75 -16.17 -1.45
C GLN A 11 -4.28 -17.43 -2.13
N ILE A 12 -3.45 -18.47 -2.22
CA ILE A 12 -3.80 -19.74 -2.88
C ILE A 12 -5.04 -20.40 -2.24
N ASP A 13 -5.28 -20.15 -0.95
CA ASP A 13 -6.45 -20.67 -0.22
C ASP A 13 -7.72 -19.82 -0.38
N GLY A 14 -7.67 -18.76 -1.19
CA GLY A 14 -8.78 -17.82 -1.45
C GLY A 14 -8.93 -16.72 -0.41
N THR A 15 -8.08 -16.70 0.63
CA THR A 15 -8.03 -15.58 1.59
C THR A 15 -7.23 -14.41 1.00
N TYR A 16 -7.20 -13.28 1.71
CA TYR A 16 -6.48 -12.08 1.30
C TYR A 16 -5.56 -11.61 2.42
N GLN A 17 -4.34 -11.22 2.04
CA GLN A 17 -3.41 -10.48 2.89
C GLN A 17 -3.25 -9.07 2.35
N GLY A 18 -3.05 -8.09 3.20
CA GLY A 18 -2.89 -6.72 2.75
C GLY A 18 -2.02 -5.84 3.62
N ILE A 19 -1.78 -4.63 3.13
CA ILE A 19 -1.02 -3.58 3.80
C ILE A 19 -1.73 -2.24 3.70
N TYR A 20 -1.40 -1.37 4.65
CA TYR A 20 -1.87 0.00 4.70
C TYR A 20 -0.98 0.96 3.88
N VAL A 21 -1.60 1.95 3.25
CA VAL A 21 -0.92 3.09 2.62
C VAL A 21 -1.50 4.41 3.16
N ALA A 22 -0.65 5.21 3.81
CA ALA A 22 -1.07 6.39 4.57
C ALA A 22 -1.33 7.65 3.73
N LEU A 23 -0.68 7.78 2.56
CA LEU A 23 -0.79 8.92 1.66
C LEU A 23 -0.94 8.47 0.21
N ASP A 24 -1.56 9.34 -0.59
CA ASP A 24 -1.67 9.17 -2.03
C ASP A 24 -2.31 7.83 -2.48
N GLY A 25 -3.21 7.31 -1.65
CA GLY A 25 -3.99 6.09 -1.89
C GLY A 25 -4.99 6.17 -3.05
N GLY A 26 -5.14 7.32 -3.69
CA GLY A 26 -6.08 7.51 -4.80
C GLY A 26 -5.66 6.78 -6.07
N ILE A 27 -6.61 6.63 -7.01
CA ILE A 27 -6.34 5.93 -8.28
C ILE A 27 -5.24 6.63 -9.09
N ALA A 28 -5.18 7.97 -9.04
CA ALA A 28 -4.18 8.75 -9.78
C ALA A 28 -2.73 8.53 -9.32
N ASN A 29 -2.52 7.95 -8.14
CA ASN A 29 -1.19 7.64 -7.62
C ASN A 29 -1.07 6.14 -7.38
N THR A 30 -1.52 5.65 -6.22
CA THR A 30 -1.47 4.22 -5.87
C THR A 30 -2.10 3.34 -6.94
N GLY A 31 -3.27 3.70 -7.49
CA GLY A 31 -3.92 2.89 -8.52
C GLY A 31 -3.11 2.78 -9.83
N ILE A 32 -2.49 3.87 -10.29
CA ILE A 32 -1.61 3.85 -11.46
C ILE A 32 -0.38 2.99 -11.17
N THR A 33 0.28 3.22 -10.03
CA THR A 33 1.48 2.47 -9.64
C THR A 33 1.22 0.96 -9.57
N LEU A 34 0.11 0.54 -8.96
CA LEU A 34 -0.29 -0.86 -8.90
C LEU A 34 -0.53 -1.45 -10.29
N ALA A 35 -1.30 -0.74 -11.12
CA ALA A 35 -1.65 -1.22 -12.46
C ALA A 35 -0.43 -1.35 -13.39
N GLN A 36 0.59 -0.51 -13.21
CA GLN A 36 1.78 -0.46 -14.07
C GLN A 36 2.91 -1.36 -13.57
N HIS A 37 3.18 -1.38 -12.27
CA HIS A 37 4.42 -1.97 -11.75
C HIS A 37 4.21 -3.22 -10.92
N TYR A 38 2.99 -3.49 -10.46
CA TYR A 38 2.66 -4.61 -9.57
C TYR A 38 1.69 -5.60 -10.21
N SER A 39 1.73 -5.77 -11.53
CA SER A 39 0.96 -6.84 -12.18
C SER A 39 1.49 -8.25 -11.83
N GLU A 40 2.76 -8.34 -11.43
CA GLU A 40 3.38 -9.58 -10.94
C GLU A 40 3.04 -9.80 -9.47
N GLU A 41 2.38 -10.92 -9.16
CA GLU A 41 1.88 -11.23 -7.81
C GLU A 41 2.98 -11.28 -6.74
N GLU A 42 4.17 -11.76 -7.11
CA GLU A 42 5.32 -11.84 -6.21
C GLU A 42 5.77 -10.46 -5.72
N LYS A 43 5.61 -9.42 -6.56
CA LYS A 43 6.11 -8.09 -6.27
C LYS A 43 5.36 -7.44 -5.11
N ILE A 44 4.02 -7.51 -5.13
CA ILE A 44 3.23 -6.98 -4.03
C ILE A 44 3.34 -7.86 -2.79
N GLN A 45 3.43 -9.19 -2.95
CA GLN A 45 3.62 -10.09 -1.81
C GLN A 45 4.90 -9.73 -1.05
N LYS A 46 6.02 -9.47 -1.74
CA LYS A 46 7.26 -9.02 -1.10
C LYS A 46 7.11 -7.71 -0.33
N LEU A 47 6.23 -6.79 -0.75
CA LEU A 47 5.92 -5.59 0.03
C LEU A 47 5.07 -5.92 1.26
N ILE A 48 4.07 -6.79 1.11
CA ILE A 48 3.22 -7.24 2.23
C ILE A 48 4.06 -7.94 3.30
N ASP A 49 4.97 -8.81 2.89
CA ASP A 49 5.84 -9.60 3.77
C ASP A 49 6.83 -8.74 4.57
N GLN A 50 7.10 -7.49 4.15
CA GLN A 50 7.87 -6.55 4.96
C GLN A 50 7.14 -6.18 6.25
N GLY A 51 5.81 -6.31 6.29
CA GLY A 51 5.00 -6.13 7.49
C GLY A 51 4.95 -4.69 8.02
N PHE A 52 5.33 -3.70 7.20
CA PHE A 52 5.29 -2.28 7.58
C PHE A 52 4.18 -1.56 6.81
N PRO A 53 3.41 -0.68 7.48
CA PRO A 53 2.55 0.25 6.76
C PRO A 53 3.40 1.16 5.88
N LEU A 54 2.90 1.41 4.67
CA LEU A 54 3.54 2.35 3.76
C LEU A 54 3.02 3.75 4.04
N ARG A 55 3.92 4.71 3.99
CA ARG A 55 3.56 6.12 3.86
C ARG A 55 3.10 6.41 2.43
N SER A 56 3.82 5.92 1.42
CA SER A 56 3.46 6.02 -0.01
C SER A 56 3.98 4.81 -0.78
N LEU A 57 3.29 4.42 -1.85
CA LEU A 57 3.71 3.34 -2.74
C LEU A 57 4.63 3.89 -3.85
N GLY A 58 5.75 3.20 -4.11
CA GLY A 58 6.61 3.43 -5.26
C GLY A 58 6.61 2.25 -6.23
N SER A 59 7.21 2.41 -7.41
CA SER A 59 7.21 1.39 -8.46
C SER A 59 8.08 0.17 -8.18
N GLU A 60 9.00 0.24 -7.22
CA GLU A 60 9.87 -0.87 -6.78
C GLU A 60 9.50 -1.40 -5.40
N VAL A 61 9.84 -2.68 -5.17
CA VAL A 61 9.62 -3.41 -3.90
C VAL A 61 10.43 -2.82 -2.74
N ARG A 62 11.49 -2.07 -3.05
CA ARG A 62 12.34 -1.47 -2.02
C ARG A 62 11.58 -0.36 -1.30
N THR A 63 11.56 -0.46 0.01
CA THR A 63 10.98 0.54 0.90
C THR A 63 12.10 1.32 1.59
N LEU A 64 11.98 2.66 1.57
CA LEU A 64 12.86 3.57 2.30
C LEU A 64 12.18 4.05 3.58
N ASN A 65 12.92 4.06 4.68
CA ASN A 65 12.47 4.66 5.92
C ASN A 65 12.80 6.15 5.92
N PHE A 66 11.78 7.00 6.00
CA PHE A 66 11.91 8.45 5.92
C PHE A 66 12.89 9.04 6.96
N ASP A 67 12.96 8.45 8.16
CA ASP A 67 13.79 8.97 9.26
C ASP A 67 15.25 8.49 9.23
N THR A 68 15.54 7.37 8.57
CA THR A 68 16.88 6.74 8.63
C THR A 68 17.58 6.65 7.27
N ASP A 69 16.82 6.74 6.18
CA ASP A 69 17.34 6.81 4.81
C ASP A 69 17.38 8.27 4.29
N GLU A 70 17.59 9.25 5.18
CA GLU A 70 17.51 10.68 4.87
C GLU A 70 18.45 11.07 3.71
N GLU A 71 19.64 10.49 3.63
CA GLU A 71 20.59 10.76 2.53
C GLU A 71 20.08 10.26 1.17
N LEU A 72 19.49 9.06 1.13
CA LEU A 72 18.88 8.50 -0.08
C LEU A 72 17.65 9.30 -0.49
N TRP A 73 16.83 9.70 0.49
CA TRP A 73 15.66 10.53 0.26
C TRP A 73 16.04 11.94 -0.22
N ALA A 74 17.11 12.52 0.33
CA ALA A 74 17.63 13.84 -0.05
C ALA A 74 18.26 13.82 -1.45
N ALA A 75 19.03 12.77 -1.79
CA ALA A 75 19.55 12.57 -3.13
C ALA A 75 18.41 12.49 -4.15
N TYR A 76 17.40 11.67 -3.86
CA TYR A 76 16.23 11.49 -4.71
C TYR A 76 15.38 12.77 -4.85
N SER A 77 15.07 13.43 -3.74
CA SER A 77 14.29 14.68 -3.74
C SER A 77 15.00 15.81 -4.50
N LYS A 78 16.35 15.84 -4.46
CA LYS A 78 17.16 16.82 -5.18
C LYS A 78 17.11 16.60 -6.68
N ASP A 79 17.13 15.36 -7.14
CA ASP A 79 17.09 15.04 -8.56
C ASP A 79 15.68 15.21 -9.14
N LEU A 80 14.63 14.85 -8.39
CA LEU A 80 13.25 15.22 -8.76
C LEU A 80 13.06 16.74 -8.84
N LYS A 81 13.63 17.51 -7.90
CA LYS A 81 13.55 18.98 -7.90
C LYS A 81 14.26 19.59 -9.10
N LYS A 82 15.44 19.10 -9.45
CA LYS A 82 16.20 19.55 -10.64
C LYS A 82 15.44 19.28 -11.93
N LEU A 83 14.69 18.18 -11.99
CA LEU A 83 13.88 17.80 -13.14
C LEU A 83 12.51 18.51 -13.19
N GLY A 84 12.19 19.37 -12.21
CA GLY A 84 10.88 20.03 -12.12
C GLY A 84 9.74 19.06 -11.78
N LEU A 85 10.07 17.85 -11.32
CA LEU A 85 9.15 16.76 -11.02
C LEU A 85 8.70 16.74 -9.55
N LEU A 86 9.08 17.73 -8.73
CA LEU A 86 8.44 17.97 -7.43
C LEU A 86 7.08 18.64 -7.63
N GLY A 87 6.17 17.90 -8.25
CA GLY A 87 4.73 18.08 -8.25
C GLY A 87 4.12 16.73 -7.92
N PHE A 88 2.85 16.69 -7.54
CA PHE A 88 2.13 15.49 -7.09
C PHE A 88 2.01 14.34 -8.13
N ASP A 89 2.74 14.43 -9.26
CA ASP A 89 2.62 13.61 -10.46
C ASP A 89 3.89 12.83 -10.81
N ALA A 90 4.97 12.92 -10.01
CA ALA A 90 6.17 12.15 -10.26
C ALA A 90 6.07 10.74 -9.69
N GLU A 91 6.29 9.75 -10.56
CA GLU A 91 6.39 8.35 -10.18
C GLU A 91 7.57 8.17 -9.19
N LEU A 92 7.26 7.70 -7.98
CA LEU A 92 8.27 7.38 -6.98
C LEU A 92 8.84 5.98 -7.28
N PRO A 93 10.16 5.80 -7.44
CA PRO A 93 10.74 4.48 -7.63
C PRO A 93 10.63 3.65 -6.36
N TYR A 94 10.72 4.27 -5.18
CA TYR A 94 10.73 3.55 -3.92
C TYR A 94 9.48 3.84 -3.10
N SER A 95 8.95 2.79 -2.49
CA SER A 95 7.93 2.94 -1.45
C SER A 95 8.58 3.63 -0.24
N SER A 96 7.79 4.41 0.50
CA SER A 96 8.27 5.04 1.73
C SER A 96 7.51 4.50 2.93
N THR A 97 8.17 4.40 4.08
CA THR A 97 7.57 4.07 5.37
C THR A 97 8.07 5.04 6.45
N TYR A 98 7.43 5.02 7.61
CA TYR A 98 7.85 5.74 8.80
C TYR A 98 8.09 4.74 9.92
N ILE A 99 9.35 4.37 10.14
CA ILE A 99 9.75 3.55 11.30
C ILE A 99 10.61 4.46 12.18
N PRO A 100 10.09 4.96 13.32
CA PRO A 100 10.85 5.85 14.17
C PRO A 100 12.14 5.20 14.65
N ALA A 101 13.19 6.01 14.76
CA ALA A 101 14.50 5.58 15.24
C ALA A 101 14.39 5.02 16.69
N GLY A 102 14.37 3.69 16.80
CA GLY A 102 14.14 2.99 18.08
C GLY A 102 13.80 1.51 17.98
N ASN A 103 13.85 0.90 16.78
CA ASN A 103 13.57 -0.52 16.48
C ASN A 103 12.15 -1.03 16.79
N GLU A 104 11.27 -0.19 17.32
CA GLU A 104 9.88 -0.55 17.59
C GLU A 104 8.99 0.38 16.75
N PRO A 105 8.33 -0.11 15.69
CA PRO A 105 7.37 0.71 14.96
C PRO A 105 6.28 1.16 15.94
N LEU A 106 5.89 2.44 15.90
CA LEU A 106 4.79 2.97 16.74
C LEU A 106 3.47 2.20 16.53
N PHE A 107 3.39 1.45 15.43
CA PHE A 107 2.31 0.53 15.08
C PHE A 107 2.97 -0.81 14.73
N GLU A 108 2.94 -1.76 15.67
CA GLU A 108 3.48 -3.11 15.46
C GLU A 108 2.68 -3.86 14.39
N GLY A 109 3.19 -3.94 13.17
CA GLY A 109 2.70 -4.80 12.09
C GLY A 109 1.23 -4.57 11.71
N GLU A 110 1.00 -4.02 10.52
CA GLU A 110 -0.36 -3.83 9.99
C GLU A 110 -0.59 -4.72 8.77
N ILE A 111 -0.34 -6.03 8.91
CA ILE A 111 -0.79 -6.97 7.89
C ILE A 111 -2.30 -7.12 8.08
N PHE A 112 -3.04 -6.81 7.02
CA PHE A 112 -4.46 -7.03 6.97
C PHE A 112 -4.76 -8.46 6.53
N LEU A 113 -5.78 -9.06 7.12
CA LEU A 113 -6.22 -10.41 6.85
C LEU A 113 -7.73 -10.43 6.59
N ALA A 114 -8.16 -10.92 5.43
CA ALA A 114 -9.57 -11.02 5.07
C ALA A 114 -9.90 -12.38 4.44
N GLN A 115 -11.12 -12.87 4.64
CA GLN A 115 -11.58 -14.12 4.02
C GLN A 115 -11.97 -13.96 2.56
N ASN A 116 -12.43 -12.78 2.19
CA ASN A 116 -12.98 -12.52 0.86
C ASN A 116 -13.08 -11.01 0.61
N LEU A 117 -13.41 -10.64 -0.63
CA LEU A 117 -13.60 -9.25 -1.06
C LEU A 117 -14.70 -8.52 -0.27
N GLU A 118 -15.73 -9.21 0.22
CA GLU A 118 -16.80 -8.56 0.98
C GLU A 118 -16.29 -8.09 2.34
N GLU A 119 -15.51 -8.91 3.04
CA GLU A 119 -14.85 -8.48 4.29
C GLU A 119 -13.93 -7.29 4.06
N ILE A 120 -13.22 -7.25 2.93
CA ILE A 120 -12.43 -6.07 2.54
C ILE A 120 -13.34 -4.86 2.39
N ARG A 121 -14.38 -4.97 1.55
CA ARG A 121 -15.31 -3.89 1.20
C ARG A 121 -16.05 -3.31 2.40
N THR A 122 -16.41 -4.15 3.38
CA THR A 122 -17.13 -3.74 4.58
C THR A 122 -16.23 -3.45 5.77
N PHE A 123 -14.91 -3.39 5.58
CA PHE A 123 -13.92 -3.17 6.64
C PHE A 123 -14.02 -4.19 7.79
N ASN A 124 -14.33 -5.45 7.47
CA ASN A 124 -14.43 -6.56 8.42
C ASN A 124 -13.17 -7.46 8.42
N TYR A 125 -12.08 -7.01 7.80
CA TYR A 125 -10.77 -7.64 7.87
C TYR A 125 -10.10 -7.39 9.24
N LEU A 126 -9.14 -8.26 9.57
CA LEU A 126 -8.35 -8.18 10.80
C LEU A 126 -7.01 -7.49 10.53
N THR A 127 -6.43 -6.88 11.55
CA THR A 127 -5.03 -6.42 11.54
C THR A 127 -4.21 -7.32 12.44
N ILE A 128 -3.08 -7.84 11.98
CA ILE A 128 -2.17 -8.68 12.77
C ILE A 128 -0.78 -8.06 12.87
N ASN A 129 -0.18 -8.15 14.06
CA ASN A 129 1.21 -7.72 14.26
C ASN A 129 2.22 -8.76 13.77
N LYS A 130 3.52 -8.44 13.90
CA LYS A 130 4.65 -9.31 13.53
C LYS A 130 4.65 -10.68 14.24
N ASN A 131 3.97 -10.79 15.37
CA ASN A 131 3.86 -12.04 16.14
C ASN A 131 2.66 -12.89 15.68
N GLY A 132 1.89 -12.43 14.69
CA GLY A 132 0.68 -13.09 14.20
C GLY A 132 -0.52 -12.90 15.13
N GLU A 133 -0.52 -11.82 15.91
CA GLU A 133 -1.55 -11.55 16.90
C GLU A 133 -2.51 -10.45 16.43
N ILE A 134 -3.81 -10.74 16.53
CA ILE A 134 -4.87 -9.79 16.15
C ILE A 134 -4.80 -8.53 17.02
N GLN A 135 -4.80 -7.37 16.38
CA GLN A 135 -4.78 -6.05 17.02
C GLN A 135 -6.19 -5.44 17.05
N GLY A 136 -6.56 -4.83 18.18
CA GLY A 136 -7.87 -4.19 18.35
C GLY A 136 -8.10 -3.64 19.77
N PHE A 137 -9.33 -3.24 20.05
CA PHE A 137 -9.74 -2.68 21.34
C PHE A 137 -11.09 -3.25 21.80
N ASN A 138 -11.30 -3.28 23.12
CA ASN A 138 -12.60 -3.62 23.73
C ASN A 138 -13.29 -2.34 24.19
N ASP A 139 -14.60 -2.21 23.96
CA ASP A 139 -15.34 -1.01 24.34
C ASP A 139 -15.47 -0.90 25.88
N SER A 140 -14.63 -0.06 26.49
CA SER A 140 -14.84 0.58 27.80
C SER A 140 -13.75 1.63 28.08
N ASN A 141 -13.92 2.86 27.59
CA ASN A 141 -13.44 4.10 28.24
C ASN A 141 -11.98 4.18 28.77
N ILE A 142 -11.01 3.44 28.25
CA ILE A 142 -9.62 3.50 28.73
C ILE A 142 -8.68 3.67 27.54
N ARG A 143 -7.81 4.68 27.66
CA ARG A 143 -6.68 4.95 26.76
C ARG A 143 -5.95 3.64 26.41
N PRO A 144 -5.58 3.41 25.14
CA PRO A 144 -5.11 2.11 24.67
C PRO A 144 -3.73 1.84 25.27
N ARG A 145 -3.65 0.88 26.20
CA ARG A 145 -2.36 0.36 26.71
C ARG A 145 -2.36 -1.14 27.01
N THR A 146 -3.37 -1.91 26.61
CA THR A 146 -3.29 -3.37 26.72
C THR A 146 -3.71 -4.02 25.40
N ASN A 147 -2.70 -4.36 24.62
CA ASN A 147 -2.76 -5.25 23.47
C ASN A 147 -3.28 -6.61 23.96
N TRP A 148 -4.47 -7.00 23.53
CA TRP A 148 -4.90 -8.39 23.62
C TRP A 148 -4.72 -8.99 22.25
N SER A 149 -4.02 -10.12 22.23
CA SER A 149 -3.35 -10.67 21.08
C SER A 149 -3.84 -12.13 20.97
N LEU A 150 -4.54 -12.47 19.89
CA LEU A 150 -5.03 -13.84 19.63
C LEU A 150 -4.14 -14.45 18.55
N SER A 151 -3.51 -15.59 18.84
CA SER A 151 -2.59 -16.24 17.88
C SER A 151 -3.35 -16.89 16.73
N ALA A 152 -3.01 -16.56 15.49
CA ALA A 152 -3.60 -17.14 14.29
C ALA A 152 -3.21 -18.60 13.99
N LYS A 153 -2.43 -19.27 14.87
CA LYS A 153 -1.85 -20.61 14.61
C LYS A 153 -2.84 -21.79 14.67
N GLU A 154 -4.10 -21.58 15.08
CA GLU A 154 -5.10 -22.66 15.24
C GLU A 154 -6.21 -22.63 14.19
N GLY A 155 -5.93 -22.07 12.99
CA GLY A 155 -6.98 -21.72 12.05
C GLY A 155 -7.76 -20.51 12.54
N TRP A 156 -8.65 -19.99 11.71
CA TRP A 156 -9.49 -18.84 12.02
C TRP A 156 -10.52 -19.19 13.11
N VAL A 157 -10.05 -19.39 14.34
CA VAL A 157 -10.91 -19.58 15.49
C VAL A 157 -11.51 -18.20 15.76
N LYS A 158 -12.71 -17.96 15.23
CA LYS A 158 -13.68 -17.12 15.93
C LYS A 158 -13.75 -17.67 17.33
N ASN A 159 -13.02 -17.07 18.27
CA ASN A 159 -13.05 -17.51 19.65
C ASN A 159 -14.28 -16.86 20.28
N PRO A 160 -15.42 -17.57 20.45
CA PRO A 160 -16.67 -16.92 20.85
C PRO A 160 -16.78 -16.76 22.37
N VAL A 161 -15.76 -17.17 23.15
CA VAL A 161 -16.00 -17.57 24.55
C VAL A 161 -15.75 -16.46 25.59
N THR A 162 -15.22 -15.28 25.25
CA THR A 162 -14.95 -14.24 26.27
C THR A 162 -15.48 -12.84 25.96
N LEU A 163 -16.33 -12.68 24.94
CA LEU A 163 -16.80 -11.37 24.47
C LEU A 163 -18.18 -10.92 25.00
N GLU A 164 -18.86 -11.72 25.82
CA GLU A 164 -20.22 -11.38 26.27
C GLU A 164 -20.31 -10.09 27.12
N LYS A 165 -19.19 -9.60 27.68
CA LYS A 165 -19.18 -8.34 28.46
C LYS A 165 -18.53 -7.15 27.77
N HIS A 166 -17.62 -7.36 26.81
CA HIS A 166 -16.96 -6.28 26.08
C HIS A 166 -16.65 -6.74 24.65
N PRO A 167 -17.33 -6.22 23.62
CA PRO A 167 -17.06 -6.61 22.23
C PRO A 167 -15.66 -6.14 21.81
N PHE A 168 -14.89 -7.03 21.20
CA PHE A 168 -13.60 -6.75 20.60
C PHE A 168 -13.80 -6.18 19.21
N THR A 169 -13.18 -5.03 18.96
CA THR A 169 -13.17 -4.33 17.68
C THR A 169 -11.75 -4.38 17.12
N PRO A 170 -11.48 -5.13 16.04
CA PRO A 170 -10.16 -5.12 15.42
C PRO A 170 -9.85 -3.72 14.87
N TYR A 171 -8.57 -3.35 14.87
CA TYR A 171 -8.14 -2.18 14.10
C TYR A 171 -8.38 -2.42 12.61
N ARG A 172 -8.86 -1.40 11.91
CA ARG A 172 -9.24 -1.48 10.48
C ARG A 172 -8.37 -0.57 9.61
N GLY A 173 -7.21 -0.16 10.13
CA GLY A 173 -6.47 1.00 9.64
C GLY A 173 -7.19 2.30 10.00
N SER A 174 -6.86 3.39 9.32
CA SER A 174 -7.52 4.69 9.55
C SER A 174 -8.93 4.73 8.94
N ASP A 175 -9.88 5.34 9.65
CA ASP A 175 -11.28 5.62 9.23
C ASP A 175 -11.43 6.51 7.97
N ASN A 176 -10.36 6.71 7.19
CA ASN A 176 -10.32 7.58 6.01
C ASN A 176 -9.77 6.85 4.77
N ASN A 177 -9.98 5.54 4.68
CA ASN A 177 -9.65 4.73 3.51
C ASN A 177 -10.66 5.00 2.39
N GLY A 178 -10.37 5.97 1.53
CA GLY A 178 -11.24 6.29 0.38
C GLY A 178 -11.18 5.23 -0.74
N TYR A 179 -10.16 4.36 -0.71
CA TYR A 179 -9.87 3.38 -1.77
C TYR A 179 -9.41 2.06 -1.17
N LEU A 180 -9.91 0.95 -1.72
CA LEU A 180 -9.47 -0.41 -1.42
C LEU A 180 -9.03 -1.06 -2.72
N TYR A 181 -7.85 -1.66 -2.74
CA TYR A 181 -7.32 -2.39 -3.88
C TYR A 181 -7.18 -3.87 -3.52
N ALA A 182 -7.48 -4.75 -4.46
CA ALA A 182 -7.28 -6.19 -4.29
C ALA A 182 -6.71 -6.77 -5.57
N GLN A 183 -5.59 -7.49 -5.47
CA GLN A 183 -5.06 -8.29 -6.57
C GLN A 183 -5.61 -9.70 -6.47
N GLN A 184 -6.16 -10.19 -7.58
CA GLN A 184 -6.58 -11.58 -7.71
C GLN A 184 -5.40 -12.46 -8.15
N ILE A 185 -5.53 -13.78 -7.93
CA ILE A 185 -4.64 -14.75 -8.58
C ILE A 185 -4.70 -14.55 -10.10
N GLY A 186 -3.54 -14.49 -10.76
CA GLY A 186 -3.38 -14.09 -12.15
C GLY A 186 -3.01 -12.61 -12.35
N GLY A 187 -2.87 -11.84 -11.27
CA GLY A 187 -2.31 -10.48 -11.30
C GLY A 187 -3.30 -9.37 -11.64
N GLU A 188 -4.59 -9.66 -11.79
CA GLU A 188 -5.61 -8.65 -12.05
C GLU A 188 -5.88 -7.80 -10.80
N TRP A 189 -5.81 -6.47 -10.97
CA TRP A 189 -6.15 -5.52 -9.92
C TRP A 189 -7.61 -5.09 -9.98
N LEU A 190 -8.27 -5.16 -8.84
CA LEU A 190 -9.60 -4.63 -8.57
C LEU A 190 -9.50 -3.39 -7.68
N VAL A 191 -10.50 -2.52 -7.76
CA VAL A 191 -10.64 -1.36 -6.87
C VAL A 191 -12.09 -1.17 -6.43
N SER A 192 -12.25 -0.86 -5.15
CA SER A 192 -13.48 -0.35 -4.54
C SER A 192 -13.23 1.09 -4.07
N VAL A 193 -14.20 1.97 -4.28
CA VAL A 193 -14.08 3.41 -3.99
C VAL A 193 -15.20 3.83 -3.04
N MET A 194 -14.84 4.59 -2.01
CA MET A 194 -15.80 5.15 -1.07
C MET A 194 -16.57 6.30 -1.71
N ASP A 195 -17.90 6.29 -1.55
CA ASP A 195 -18.75 7.38 -1.98
C ASP A 195 -18.84 8.50 -0.91
N LYS A 196 -19.62 9.55 -1.18
CA LYS A 196 -19.79 10.68 -0.26
C LYS A 196 -20.55 10.32 1.03
N LYS A 197 -21.21 9.16 1.08
CA LYS A 197 -21.93 8.66 2.24
C LYS A 197 -21.06 7.73 3.10
N GLY A 198 -19.83 7.45 2.66
CA GLY A 198 -18.93 6.52 3.33
C GLY A 198 -19.13 5.06 2.90
N GLU A 199 -19.93 4.80 1.86
CA GLU A 199 -20.20 3.44 1.37
C GLU A 199 -19.19 3.04 0.30
N MET A 200 -18.60 1.85 0.46
CA MET A 200 -17.66 1.28 -0.52
C MET A 200 -18.42 0.66 -1.70
N SER A 201 -18.05 1.03 -2.92
CA SER A 201 -18.58 0.41 -4.13
C SER A 201 -18.24 -1.08 -4.21
N GLU A 202 -18.98 -1.84 -5.02
CA GLU A 202 -18.50 -3.16 -5.45
C GLU A 202 -17.11 -3.06 -6.10
N PHE A 203 -16.30 -4.11 -5.93
CA PHE A 203 -15.00 -4.22 -6.58
C PHE A 203 -15.17 -4.30 -8.10
N LYS A 204 -14.36 -3.51 -8.82
CA LYS A 204 -14.34 -3.48 -10.29
C LYS A 204 -12.90 -3.50 -10.78
N PRO A 205 -12.63 -3.98 -12.00
CA PRO A 205 -11.30 -3.91 -12.59
C PRO A 205 -10.70 -2.49 -12.53
N LEU A 206 -9.45 -2.40 -12.08
CA LEU A 206 -8.72 -1.14 -11.91
C LEU A 206 -8.28 -0.54 -13.25
N ARG A 207 -7.81 -1.38 -14.18
CA ARG A 207 -7.23 -0.95 -15.47
C ARG A 207 -8.13 0.01 -16.25
N PRO A 208 -9.45 -0.22 -16.42
CA PRO A 208 -10.33 0.74 -17.11
C PRO A 208 -10.39 2.12 -16.44
N LYS A 209 -10.35 2.19 -15.10
CA LYS A 209 -10.36 3.45 -14.35
C LYS A 209 -9.04 4.20 -14.53
N VAL A 210 -7.92 3.49 -14.46
CA VAL A 210 -6.58 4.04 -14.72
C VAL A 210 -6.48 4.59 -16.15
N GLN A 211 -6.90 3.82 -17.15
CA GLN A 211 -6.90 4.25 -18.56
C GLN A 211 -7.75 5.51 -18.77
N LYS A 212 -8.90 5.61 -18.09
CA LYS A 212 -9.75 6.80 -18.15
C LYS A 212 -9.02 8.04 -17.60
N ILE A 213 -8.42 7.93 -16.41
CA ILE A 213 -7.68 9.04 -15.78
C ILE A 213 -6.52 9.49 -16.66
N LEU A 214 -5.74 8.56 -17.18
CA LEU A 214 -4.60 8.90 -18.04
C LEU A 214 -5.04 9.59 -19.34
N ARG A 215 -6.14 9.14 -19.95
CA ARG A 215 -6.73 9.84 -21.11
C ARG A 215 -7.18 11.26 -20.76
N GLU A 216 -7.83 11.45 -19.61
CA GLU A 216 -8.28 12.77 -19.15
C GLU A 216 -7.09 13.71 -18.85
N GLN A 217 -5.94 13.15 -18.48
CA GLN A 217 -4.69 13.87 -18.23
C GLN A 217 -3.78 14.00 -19.47
N ASN A 218 -4.21 13.53 -20.65
CA ASN A 218 -3.37 13.44 -21.86
C ASN A 218 -2.05 12.66 -21.65
N LEU A 219 -2.04 11.68 -20.75
CA LEU A 219 -0.93 10.77 -20.50
C LEU A 219 -1.17 9.45 -21.25
N GLN A 220 -0.14 8.88 -21.87
CA GLN A 220 -0.22 7.57 -22.52
C GLN A 220 0.51 6.51 -21.69
N ILE A 221 -0.15 5.37 -21.46
CA ILE A 221 0.53 4.13 -21.06
C ILE A 221 1.20 3.58 -22.32
N THR A 222 2.52 3.66 -22.40
CA THR A 222 3.24 2.70 -23.25
C THR A 222 3.65 1.54 -22.37
N SER A 223 3.73 0.34 -22.94
CA SER A 223 3.94 -0.93 -22.24
C SER A 223 5.25 -1.02 -21.44
N GLU A 224 6.06 0.04 -21.38
CA GLU A 224 7.29 0.10 -20.57
C GLU A 224 7.56 1.45 -19.86
N ARG A 225 6.73 2.50 -19.98
CA ARG A 225 6.85 3.77 -19.22
C ARG A 225 5.72 4.74 -19.57
N ILE A 226 5.33 5.60 -18.63
CA ILE A 226 4.61 6.84 -18.98
C ILE A 226 5.62 7.77 -19.66
N LEU A 227 5.49 7.97 -20.97
CA LEU A 227 6.11 9.13 -21.60
C LEU A 227 5.20 10.33 -21.34
N LEU A 228 5.66 11.23 -20.48
CA LEU A 228 5.15 12.59 -20.45
C LEU A 228 5.26 13.19 -21.87
N PRO A 229 4.30 14.01 -22.32
CA PRO A 229 4.37 14.63 -23.64
C PRO A 229 5.67 15.45 -23.77
N SER A 230 6.57 14.91 -24.60
CA SER A 230 7.77 15.54 -25.19
C SER A 230 8.58 16.48 -24.30
N ASN A 231 9.56 15.91 -23.60
CA ASN A 231 10.94 16.46 -23.51
C ASN A 231 11.90 15.29 -23.31
N SER A 232 12.31 14.69 -24.43
CA SER A 232 13.26 13.59 -24.53
C SER A 232 14.67 14.06 -24.15
N SER A 233 15.10 13.77 -22.93
CA SER A 233 16.54 13.84 -22.55
C SER A 233 16.92 12.99 -21.33
N VAL A 234 15.96 12.40 -20.61
CA VAL A 234 16.22 11.84 -19.26
C VAL A 234 16.65 10.36 -19.29
N ILE A 235 16.21 9.57 -20.27
CA ILE A 235 16.52 8.13 -20.33
C ILE A 235 17.95 7.87 -20.81
N GLU A 236 18.52 8.76 -21.63
CA GLU A 236 19.90 8.62 -22.12
C GLU A 236 20.94 8.87 -21.03
N ILE A 237 20.67 9.78 -20.09
CA ILE A 237 21.63 10.16 -19.04
C ILE A 237 21.80 9.07 -17.96
N LEU A 238 20.72 8.36 -17.60
CA LEU A 238 20.78 7.31 -16.57
C LEU A 238 21.48 6.03 -17.08
N ASN A 239 21.26 5.66 -18.34
CA ASN A 239 21.91 4.50 -18.95
C ASN A 239 23.41 4.72 -19.24
N GLU A 240 23.85 5.97 -19.42
CA GLU A 240 25.27 6.30 -19.57
C GLU A 240 26.04 6.23 -18.24
N GLN A 241 25.42 6.66 -17.13
CA GLN A 241 26.06 6.61 -15.81
C GLN A 241 26.16 5.18 -15.23
N GLU A 242 25.21 4.28 -15.51
CA GLU A 242 25.35 2.87 -15.12
C GLU A 242 26.47 2.17 -15.90
N LYS A 243 26.63 2.47 -17.20
CA LYS A 243 27.76 1.97 -18.00
C LYS A 243 29.11 2.50 -17.56
N GLU A 244 29.19 3.76 -17.13
CA GLU A 244 30.44 4.33 -16.57
C GLU A 244 30.81 3.73 -15.21
N ASN A 245 29.84 3.32 -14.40
CA ASN A 245 30.11 2.68 -13.11
C ASN A 245 30.48 1.19 -13.24
N GLU A 246 30.00 0.49 -14.27
CA GLU A 246 30.41 -0.89 -14.58
C GLU A 246 31.80 -0.98 -15.22
N MET A 247 32.25 0.06 -15.94
CA MET A 247 33.61 0.09 -16.52
C MET A 247 34.71 0.51 -15.54
N ASN A 248 34.34 1.01 -14.35
CA ASN A 248 35.28 1.50 -13.33
C ASN A 248 35.42 0.58 -12.09
N ASN A 249 34.83 -0.62 -12.13
CA ASN A 249 35.07 -1.73 -11.17
C ASN A 249 35.78 -2.89 -11.87
#